data_AF-A0A150QHF8-F1
#
_entry.id   AF-A0A150QHF8-F1
#
_cell.length_a   1.000
_cell.length_b   1.000
_cell.length_c   1.000
_cell.angle_alpha   90.00
_cell.angle_beta   90.00
_cell.angle_gamma   90.00
#
_symmetry.space_group_name_H-M   'P 1'
#
loop_
_entity.id
_entity.type
_entity.pdbx_description
1 polymer ?
#
loop_
_entity_poly.entity_id
_entity_poly.type
_entity_poly.pdbx_seq_one_letter_code
_entity_poly.pdbx_strand_id
1 'polypeptide(L)'
;MSPPGRARRRGRLRAKEVAGVVALLLLGGVAPVVGDIGSCGQAPEELDPYKFFALKAQIDCAQCEACGLRTRACAAACGFETAPGFPPGCYPLVHDGEVCLHKLKLASCDEYRAYAADERPSIPTECNFCPLSGEAP
;
A
#
# COMPACT_ATOMS: atom_id res chain seq x y z
N MET A 1 -55.82 51.19 -38.69
CA MET A 1 -55.49 49.75 -38.76
C MET A 1 -53.97 49.61 -38.68
N SER A 2 -53.44 49.09 -37.58
CA SER A 2 -52.01 48.81 -37.36
C SER A 2 -51.88 47.45 -36.68
N PRO A 3 -50.93 46.58 -37.08
CA PRO A 3 -50.83 45.24 -36.51
C PRO A 3 -50.03 45.22 -35.20
N PRO A 4 -50.28 44.23 -34.31
CA PRO A 4 -49.51 44.03 -33.09
C PRO A 4 -48.26 43.17 -33.33
N GLY A 5 -47.34 43.24 -32.37
CA GLY A 5 -45.96 42.83 -32.53
C GLY A 5 -45.66 41.33 -32.43
N ARG A 6 -44.34 41.02 -32.41
CA ARG A 6 -43.81 39.74 -31.95
C ARG A 6 -42.32 39.85 -31.63
N ALA A 7 -42.00 40.25 -30.41
CA ALA A 7 -40.71 39.97 -29.80
C ALA A 7 -40.81 38.62 -29.08
N ARG A 8 -40.39 37.51 -29.72
CA ARG A 8 -40.11 36.25 -29.03
C ARG A 8 -39.12 35.41 -29.87
N ARG A 9 -37.89 35.27 -29.36
CA ARG A 9 -37.09 34.02 -29.30
C ARG A 9 -35.62 34.34 -28.99
N ARG A 10 -35.28 34.50 -27.70
CA ARG A 10 -33.87 34.51 -27.25
C ARG A 10 -33.60 33.68 -25.98
N GLY A 11 -34.53 32.81 -25.56
CA GLY A 11 -34.44 32.09 -24.29
C GLY A 11 -34.16 30.59 -24.35
N ARG A 12 -34.08 29.95 -25.53
CA ARG A 12 -34.02 28.47 -25.63
C ARG A 12 -32.63 27.85 -25.83
N LEU A 13 -31.59 28.66 -26.04
CA LEU A 13 -30.25 28.12 -26.33
C LEU A 13 -29.40 27.83 -25.08
N ARG A 14 -29.76 28.33 -23.90
CA ARG A 14 -28.95 28.14 -22.67
C ARG A 14 -29.27 26.87 -21.87
N ALA A 15 -30.47 26.31 -21.99
CA ALA A 15 -30.91 25.22 -21.11
C ALA A 15 -30.40 23.83 -21.51
N LYS A 16 -30.16 23.59 -22.81
CA LYS A 16 -29.73 22.27 -23.31
C LYS A 16 -28.27 21.97 -23.03
N GLU A 17 -27.41 23.00 -23.03
CA GLU A 17 -25.97 22.82 -22.73
C GLU A 17 -25.76 22.49 -21.24
N VAL A 18 -26.52 23.11 -20.34
CA VAL A 18 -26.39 22.86 -18.89
C VAL A 18 -26.86 21.45 -18.51
N ALA A 19 -27.93 20.96 -19.14
CA ALA A 19 -28.46 19.61 -18.87
C ALA A 19 -27.50 18.49 -19.29
N GLY A 20 -26.75 18.68 -20.39
CA GLY A 20 -25.77 17.71 -20.86
C GLY A 20 -24.57 17.56 -19.92
N VAL A 21 -24.10 18.67 -19.34
CA VAL A 21 -22.95 18.69 -18.42
C VAL A 21 -23.28 18.01 -17.08
N VAL A 22 -24.49 18.22 -16.55
CA VAL A 22 -24.93 17.58 -15.29
C VAL A 22 -25.12 16.07 -15.46
N ALA A 23 -25.62 15.62 -16.62
CA ALA A 23 -25.76 14.19 -16.90
C ALA A 23 -24.39 13.48 -17.02
N LEU A 24 -23.37 14.14 -17.56
CA LEU A 24 -22.01 13.59 -17.65
C LEU A 24 -21.34 13.47 -16.26
N LEU A 25 -21.61 14.41 -15.36
CA LEU A 25 -21.05 14.42 -13.99
C LEU A 25 -21.67 13.34 -13.10
N LEU A 26 -22.92 12.93 -13.34
CA LEU A 26 -23.59 11.87 -12.56
C LEU A 26 -23.20 10.44 -13.01
N LEU A 27 -22.57 10.29 -14.18
CA LEU A 27 -22.02 9.03 -14.69
C LEU A 27 -20.52 8.84 -14.34
N GLY A 28 -19.89 9.88 -13.80
CA GLY A 28 -18.49 9.86 -13.36
C GLY A 28 -18.33 9.24 -11.98
N GLY A 29 -18.22 7.91 -11.97
CA GLY A 29 -17.53 7.08 -10.97
C GLY A 29 -17.54 7.52 -9.51
N VAL A 30 -18.21 6.74 -8.66
CA VAL A 30 -17.65 6.42 -7.34
C VAL A 30 -16.30 5.76 -7.59
N ALA A 31 -15.23 6.56 -7.61
CA ALA A 31 -13.88 6.04 -7.63
C ALA A 31 -13.68 5.27 -6.31
N PRO A 32 -13.09 4.06 -6.34
CA PRO A 32 -12.74 3.36 -5.12
C PRO A 32 -11.88 4.28 -4.25
N VAL A 33 -12.30 4.48 -3.01
CA VAL A 33 -11.47 5.10 -1.99
C VAL A 33 -10.21 4.25 -1.82
N VAL A 34 -9.08 4.88 -1.53
CA VAL A 34 -7.84 4.18 -1.13
C VAL A 34 -8.21 3.21 -0.01
N GLY A 35 -8.28 1.92 -0.32
CA GLY A 35 -8.95 0.89 0.49
C GLY A 35 -9.69 -0.20 -0.32
N ASP A 36 -9.97 0.06 -1.60
CA ASP A 36 -10.64 -0.91 -2.50
C ASP A 36 -9.64 -1.71 -3.38
N ILE A 37 -8.40 -1.88 -2.91
CA ILE A 37 -7.40 -2.70 -3.62
C ILE A 37 -7.63 -4.16 -3.26
N GLY A 38 -8.54 -4.78 -4.02
CA GLY A 38 -8.88 -6.20 -3.95
C GLY A 38 -9.88 -6.53 -5.06
N SER A 39 -9.39 -6.69 -6.30
CA SER A 39 -10.20 -6.91 -7.54
C SER A 39 -11.10 -8.16 -7.53
N CYS A 40 -11.25 -8.85 -6.41
CA CYS A 40 -12.08 -10.04 -6.21
C CYS A 40 -13.22 -9.83 -5.19
N GLY A 41 -13.44 -8.61 -4.68
CA GLY A 41 -14.54 -8.30 -3.75
C GLY A 41 -14.36 -8.85 -2.33
N GLN A 42 -13.14 -9.22 -1.96
CA GLN A 42 -12.79 -9.61 -0.59
C GLN A 42 -12.28 -8.39 0.17
N ALA A 43 -12.73 -8.22 1.42
CA ALA A 43 -12.23 -7.17 2.28
C ALA A 43 -10.75 -7.41 2.60
N PRO A 44 -9.90 -6.38 2.55
CA PRO A 44 -8.48 -6.52 2.89
C PRO A 44 -8.33 -6.92 4.36
N GLU A 45 -7.49 -7.93 4.62
CA GLU A 45 -7.15 -8.37 5.97
C GLU A 45 -5.89 -7.63 6.45
N GLU A 46 -6.00 -6.92 7.57
CA GLU A 46 -4.85 -6.26 8.20
C GLU A 46 -3.85 -7.30 8.73
N LEU A 47 -2.57 -6.98 8.58
CA LEU A 47 -1.49 -7.83 9.04
C LEU A 47 -1.37 -7.78 10.57
N ASP A 48 -1.46 -8.93 11.23
CA ASP A 48 -1.18 -9.04 12.66
C ASP A 48 0.33 -8.84 12.93
N PRO A 49 0.73 -7.79 13.69
CA PRO A 49 2.14 -7.49 13.89
C PRO A 49 2.89 -8.63 14.58
N TYR A 50 2.26 -9.26 15.57
CA TYR A 50 2.93 -10.30 16.34
C TYR A 50 3.21 -11.53 15.50
N LYS A 51 2.21 -12.04 14.78
CA LYS A 51 2.37 -13.18 13.86
C LYS A 51 3.40 -12.88 12.79
N PHE A 52 3.35 -11.69 12.18
CA PHE A 52 4.29 -11.31 11.14
C PHE A 52 5.73 -11.26 11.67
N PHE A 53 5.99 -10.49 12.73
CA PHE A 53 7.36 -10.31 13.22
C PHE A 53 7.93 -11.59 13.83
N ALA A 54 7.09 -12.46 14.43
CA ALA A 54 7.53 -13.77 14.90
C ALA A 54 7.98 -14.67 13.73
N LEU A 55 7.23 -14.71 12.63
CA LEU A 55 7.61 -15.46 11.44
C LEU A 55 8.84 -14.86 10.76
N LYS A 56 8.90 -13.53 10.68
CA LYS A 56 10.05 -12.82 10.12
C LYS A 56 11.31 -13.14 10.91
N ALA A 57 11.26 -13.08 12.23
CA ALA A 57 12.40 -13.38 13.10
C ALA A 57 12.92 -14.82 12.93
N GLN A 58 12.02 -15.80 12.75
CA GLN A 58 12.43 -17.18 12.45
C GLN A 58 13.19 -17.28 11.11
N ILE A 59 12.71 -16.59 10.07
CA ILE A 59 13.38 -16.57 8.76
C ILE A 59 14.72 -15.85 8.86
N ASP A 60 14.75 -14.68 9.49
CA ASP A 60 15.95 -13.88 9.69
C ASP A 60 17.02 -14.68 10.45
N CYS A 61 16.64 -15.37 11.52
CA CYS A 61 17.56 -16.22 12.28
C CYS A 61 18.11 -17.36 11.42
N ALA A 62 17.24 -18.10 10.72
CA ALA A 62 17.65 -19.21 9.87
C ALA A 62 18.60 -18.78 8.74
N GLN A 63 18.34 -17.62 8.12
CA GLN A 63 19.20 -17.06 7.08
C GLN A 63 20.54 -16.59 7.64
N CYS A 64 20.53 -15.94 8.80
CA CYS A 64 21.77 -15.56 9.48
C CYS A 64 22.64 -16.78 9.81
N GLU A 65 22.05 -17.87 10.30
CA GLU A 65 22.77 -19.11 10.58
C GLU A 65 23.32 -19.75 9.30
N ALA A 66 22.49 -19.88 8.26
CA ALA A 66 22.89 -20.47 6.98
C ALA A 66 24.02 -19.68 6.30
N CYS A 67 24.02 -18.36 6.42
CA CYS A 67 25.01 -17.47 5.83
C CYS A 67 26.18 -17.14 6.76
N GLY A 68 26.19 -17.65 8.00
CA GLY A 68 27.25 -17.40 8.99
C GLY A 68 27.35 -15.94 9.47
N LEU A 69 26.25 -15.19 9.45
CA LEU A 69 26.19 -13.78 9.86
C LEU A 69 26.06 -13.64 11.38
N ARG A 70 26.80 -12.70 11.96
CA ARG A 70 26.82 -12.43 13.41
C ARG A 70 26.63 -10.94 13.71
N THR A 71 25.52 -10.38 13.24
CA THR A 71 25.17 -8.97 13.46
C THR A 71 24.18 -8.82 14.61
N ARG A 72 23.93 -7.58 15.07
CA ARG A 72 22.92 -7.32 16.10
C ARG A 72 21.52 -7.69 15.63
N ALA A 73 21.22 -7.49 14.35
CA ALA A 73 19.94 -7.89 13.76
C ALA A 73 19.73 -9.40 13.82
N CYS A 74 20.77 -10.19 13.49
CA CYS A 74 20.73 -11.65 13.62
C CYS A 74 20.53 -12.10 15.07
N ALA A 75 21.24 -11.48 16.03
CA ALA A 75 21.08 -11.80 17.45
C ALA A 75 19.66 -11.49 17.95
N ALA A 76 19.08 -10.36 17.54
CA ALA A 76 17.72 -9.99 17.89
C ALA A 76 16.67 -10.93 17.26
N ALA A 77 16.89 -11.36 16.01
CA ALA A 77 16.00 -12.31 15.34
C ALA A 77 15.99 -13.68 16.03
N CYS A 78 17.17 -14.22 16.37
CA CYS A 78 17.27 -15.51 17.07
C CYS A 78 16.81 -15.45 18.54
N GLY A 79 16.84 -14.27 19.15
CA GLY A 79 16.35 -14.01 20.50
C GLY A 79 14.98 -13.34 20.54
N PHE A 80 14.14 -13.53 19.51
CA PHE A 80 12.87 -12.82 19.42
C PHE A 80 11.90 -13.21 20.55
N GLU A 81 11.45 -12.22 21.30
CA GLU A 81 10.47 -12.39 22.38
C GLU A 81 9.22 -11.53 22.18
N THR A 82 9.38 -10.36 21.56
CA THR A 82 8.30 -9.37 21.43
C THR A 82 8.30 -8.74 20.05
N ALA A 83 7.09 -8.51 19.52
CA ALA A 83 6.90 -7.85 18.25
C ALA A 83 6.82 -6.33 18.42
N PRO A 84 7.50 -5.54 17.56
CA PRO A 84 7.17 -4.14 17.43
C PRO A 84 5.77 -3.99 16.81
N GLY A 85 5.09 -2.89 17.15
CA GLY A 85 3.88 -2.48 16.43
C GLY A 85 4.24 -1.80 15.11
N PHE A 86 3.29 -1.76 14.17
CA PHE A 86 3.44 -0.90 13.00
C PHE A 86 3.32 0.58 13.39
N PRO A 87 4.04 1.50 12.72
CA PRO A 87 3.93 2.93 12.96
C PRO A 87 2.47 3.42 12.81
N PRO A 88 2.05 4.44 13.56
CA PRO A 88 0.73 5.04 13.39
C PRO A 88 0.49 5.50 11.94
N GLY A 89 -0.71 5.24 11.42
CA GLY A 89 -1.05 5.56 10.03
C GLY A 89 -0.53 4.56 9.00
N CYS A 90 0.12 3.48 9.43
CA CYS A 90 0.53 2.38 8.57
C CYS A 90 -0.30 1.13 8.85
N TYR A 91 -0.94 0.60 7.81
CA TYR A 91 -1.88 -0.51 7.88
C TYR A 91 -1.51 -1.56 6.83
N PRO A 92 -0.38 -2.28 7.00
CA PRO A 92 -0.01 -3.33 6.06
C PRO A 92 -1.05 -4.44 6.04
N LEU A 93 -1.24 -5.04 4.87
CA LEU A 93 -2.15 -6.15 4.68
C LEU A 93 -1.43 -7.48 4.84
N VAL A 94 -2.20 -8.54 5.10
CA VAL A 94 -1.67 -9.92 5.17
C VAL A 94 -0.84 -10.25 3.93
N HIS A 95 -1.33 -9.85 2.74
CA HIS A 95 -0.63 -10.08 1.48
C HIS A 95 0.75 -9.40 1.42
N ASP A 96 0.88 -8.16 1.91
CA ASP A 96 2.17 -7.46 1.95
C ASP A 96 3.17 -8.22 2.84
N GLY A 97 2.68 -8.71 3.99
CA GLY A 97 3.43 -9.56 4.90
C GLY A 97 3.93 -10.83 4.23
N GLU A 98 3.07 -11.54 3.51
CA GLU A 98 3.42 -12.77 2.78
C GLU A 98 4.50 -12.54 1.73
N VAL A 99 4.36 -11.47 0.95
CA VAL A 99 5.33 -11.09 -0.10
C VAL A 99 6.69 -10.76 0.52
N CYS A 100 6.72 -10.00 1.61
CA CYS A 100 7.95 -9.74 2.38
C CYS A 100 8.60 -11.04 2.89
N LEU A 101 7.84 -11.90 3.57
CA LEU A 101 8.38 -13.16 4.12
C LEU A 101 8.91 -14.07 3.01
N HIS A 102 8.25 -14.08 1.84
CA HIS A 102 8.72 -14.83 0.68
C HIS A 102 10.04 -14.29 0.15
N LYS A 103 10.17 -12.97 -0.02
CA LYS A 103 11.41 -12.33 -0.46
C LYS A 103 12.58 -12.64 0.48
N LEU A 104 12.35 -12.61 1.80
CA LEU A 104 13.38 -12.96 2.79
C LEU A 104 13.80 -14.43 2.73
N LYS A 105 12.86 -15.35 2.45
CA LYS A 105 13.20 -16.78 2.29
C LYS A 105 14.05 -17.07 1.05
N LEU A 106 13.88 -16.28 0.00
CA LEU A 106 14.59 -16.47 -1.27
C LEU A 106 15.86 -15.64 -1.41
N ALA A 107 16.12 -14.73 -0.48
CA ALA A 107 17.29 -13.87 -0.51
C ALA A 107 18.58 -14.68 -0.42
N SER A 108 19.55 -14.30 -1.25
CA SER A 108 20.92 -14.81 -1.20
C SER A 108 21.67 -14.30 0.04
N CYS A 109 22.78 -14.94 0.40
CA CYS A 109 23.60 -14.49 1.53
C CYS A 109 24.19 -13.08 1.34
N ASP A 110 24.44 -12.65 0.10
CA ASP A 110 24.93 -11.29 -0.17
C ASP A 110 23.83 -10.25 0.03
N GLU A 111 22.59 -10.53 -0.39
CA GLU A 111 21.42 -9.71 -0.06
C GLU A 111 21.20 -9.66 1.45
N TYR A 112 21.24 -10.81 2.13
CA TYR A 112 21.03 -10.88 3.58
C TYR A 112 22.10 -10.14 4.38
N ARG A 113 23.35 -10.12 3.89
CA ARG A 113 24.41 -9.32 4.50
C ARG A 113 24.08 -7.83 4.46
N ALA A 114 23.43 -7.35 3.41
CA ALA A 114 22.97 -5.98 3.31
C ALA A 114 21.76 -5.70 4.22
N TYR A 115 20.82 -6.65 4.31
CA TYR A 115 19.62 -6.50 5.15
C TYR A 115 19.95 -6.53 6.64
N ALA A 116 20.88 -7.40 7.06
CA ALA A 116 21.25 -7.59 8.45
C ALA A 116 22.46 -6.72 8.87
N ALA A 117 22.94 -5.80 8.02
CA ALA A 117 24.09 -4.97 8.31
C ALA A 117 23.88 -4.11 9.58
N ASP A 118 24.90 -4.07 10.44
CA ASP A 118 24.85 -3.26 11.66
C ASP A 118 24.87 -1.76 11.40
N GLU A 119 25.40 -1.36 10.24
CA GLU A 119 25.45 0.02 9.77
C GLU A 119 24.70 0.13 8.45
N ARG A 120 23.71 1.04 8.40
CA ARG A 120 22.90 1.33 7.21
C ARG A 120 22.31 0.06 6.57
N PRO A 121 21.51 -0.75 7.32
CA PRO A 121 20.82 -1.90 6.74
C PRO A 121 19.90 -1.45 5.60
N SER A 122 19.87 -2.23 4.53
CA SER A 122 18.85 -2.07 3.49
C SER A 122 17.58 -2.84 3.87
N ILE A 123 16.44 -2.40 3.34
CA ILE A 123 15.16 -3.09 3.54
C ILE A 123 14.70 -3.54 2.15
N PRO A 124 14.32 -4.82 1.96
CA PRO A 124 13.68 -5.25 0.72
C PRO A 124 12.45 -4.38 0.45
N THR A 125 12.24 -3.98 -0.80
CA THR A 125 11.08 -3.15 -1.19
C THR A 125 9.75 -3.78 -0.77
N GLU A 126 9.66 -5.10 -0.85
CA GLU A 126 8.54 -5.94 -0.43
C GLU A 126 8.25 -5.85 1.07
N CYS A 127 9.24 -5.47 1.88
CA CYS A 127 9.14 -5.32 3.32
C CYS A 127 9.02 -3.85 3.75
N ASN A 128 8.97 -2.90 2.80
CA ASN A 128 8.81 -1.49 3.09
C ASN A 128 7.31 -1.13 3.22
N PHE A 129 6.70 -1.53 4.34
CA PHE A 129 5.26 -1.36 4.56
C PHE A 129 4.80 0.08 4.75
N CYS A 130 5.71 0.97 5.15
CA CYS A 130 5.37 2.34 5.54
C CYS A 130 6.33 3.35 4.87
N PRO A 131 6.36 3.46 3.53
CA PRO A 131 7.20 4.44 2.87
C PRO A 131 6.80 5.85 3.29
N LEU A 132 7.79 6.71 3.54
CA LEU A 132 7.54 8.13 3.81
C LEU A 132 6.84 8.74 2.58
N SER A 133 5.80 9.53 2.80
CA SER A 133 5.00 10.14 1.73
C SER A 133 5.89 10.88 0.73
N GLY A 134 6.10 10.29 -0.45
CA GLY A 134 6.99 10.81 -1.50
C GLY A 134 7.90 9.75 -2.12
N GLU A 135 8.14 8.65 -1.41
CA GLU A 135 8.90 7.49 -1.91
C GLU A 135 7.87 6.41 -2.35
N ALA A 136 7.21 6.64 -3.48
CA ALA A 136 6.48 5.54 -4.12
C ALA A 136 7.49 4.45 -4.55
N PRO A 137 7.12 3.17 -4.52
CA PRO A 137 7.99 2.08 -4.96
C PRO A 137 8.46 2.24 -6.42
#